data_AF-Q8U9T8-F1
#
_entry.id   AF-Q8U9T8-F1
#
_cell.length_a   1.000
_cell.length_b   1.000
_cell.length_c   1.000
_cell.angle_alpha   90.00
_cell.angle_beta   90.00
_cell.angle_gamma   90.00
#
_symmetry.space_group_name_H-M   'P 1'
#
loop_
_entity.id
_entity.type
_entity.pdbx_description
1 polymer ?
#
loop_
_entity_poly.entity_id
_entity_poly.type
_entity_poly.pdbx_seq_one_letter_code
_entity_poly.pdbx_strand_id
1 'polypeptide(L)' 'MQVLVRDNNVDQALRILKKKLQREGVFREMRLREAFEKPSIKKAREKAEAIGRQRKLARKQMQREGLLPTKPRKDK' A
#
# COMPACT_ATOMS: atom_id res chain seq x y z
N MET A 1 2.98 -12.26 11.91
CA MET A 1 4.03 -11.28 11.55
C MET A 1 5.06 -11.23 12.66
N GLN A 2 6.35 -11.40 12.36
CA GLN A 2 7.43 -11.29 13.35
C GLN A 2 8.40 -10.15 12.99
N VAL A 3 8.93 -9.46 14.00
CA VAL A 3 10.01 -8.46 13.86
C VAL A 3 11.09 -8.79 14.86
N LEU A 4 12.29 -9.07 14.36
CA LEU A 4 13.47 -9.30 15.20
C LEU A 4 14.02 -7.95 15.64
N VAL A 5 14.25 -7.81 16.94
CA VAL A 5 14.97 -6.67 17.52
C VAL A 5 16.45 -7.02 17.51
N ARG A 6 17.28 -6.15 16.94
CA ARG A 6 18.74 -6.27 16.99
C ARG A 6 19.27 -5.14 17.88
N ASP A 7 20.28 -5.44 18.69
CA ASP A 7 21.02 -4.45 19.49
C ASP A 7 20.12 -3.62 20.43
N ASN A 8 19.08 -4.23 21.01
CA ASN A 8 18.05 -3.54 21.82
C ASN A 8 17.38 -2.34 21.12
N ASN A 9 17.44 -2.25 19.78
CA ASN A 9 16.87 -1.14 19.02
C ASN A 9 15.36 -1.34 18.79
N VAL A 10 14.58 -1.11 19.85
CA VAL A 10 13.12 -1.27 19.84
C VAL A 10 12.45 -0.27 18.90
N ASP A 11 12.94 0.97 18.81
CA ASP A 11 12.37 2.00 17.93
C ASP A 11 12.42 1.62 16.45
N GLN A 12 13.56 1.07 16.01
CA GLN A 12 13.69 0.58 14.65
C GLN A 12 12.78 -0.62 14.41
N ALA A 13 12.66 -1.53 15.37
CA ALA A 13 11.75 -2.67 15.29
C ALA A 13 10.29 -2.23 15.16
N LEU A 14 9.82 -1.27 15.97
CA LEU A 14 8.48 -0.69 15.87
C LEU A 14 8.23 -0.03 14.51
N ARG A 15 9.23 0.68 13.97
CA ARG A 15 9.14 1.28 12.62
C ARG A 15 9.05 0.23 11.52
N ILE A 16 9.79 -0.87 11.64
CA ILE A 16 9.72 -2.01 10.72
C ILE A 16 8.35 -2.67 10.82
N LEU A 17 7.85 -2.90 12.03
CA LEU A 17 6.53 -3.48 12.28
C LEU A 17 5.43 -2.63 11.64
N LYS A 18 5.43 -1.32 11.90
CA LYS A 18 4.49 -0.37 11.30
C LYS A 18 4.54 -0.42 9.77
N LYS A 19 5.73 -0.47 9.17
CA LYS A 19 5.88 -0.60 7.71
C LYS A 19 5.37 -1.94 7.19
N LYS A 20 5.56 -3.05 7.92
CA LYS A 20 5.01 -4.35 7.54
C LYS A 20 3.48 -4.33 7.58
N LEU A 21 2.88 -3.82 8.65
CA LEU A 21 1.41 -3.64 8.79
C LEU A 21 0.83 -2.75 7.68
N GLN A 22 1.53 -1.68 7.31
CA GLN A 22 1.12 -0.81 6.20
C GLN A 22 1.18 -1.52 4.85
N ARG A 23 2.18 -2.39 4.61
CA ARG A 23 2.29 -3.17 3.35
C ARG A 23 1.21 -4.23 3.25
N GLU A 24 0.91 -4.91 4.34
CA GLU A 24 -0.18 -5.88 4.43
C GLU A 24 -1.56 -5.21 4.34
N GLY A 25 -1.64 -3.90 4.60
CA GLY A 25 -2.88 -3.15 4.48
C GLY A 25 -3.81 -3.31 5.70
N VAL A 26 -3.29 -3.82 6.83
CA VAL A 26 -4.07 -4.07 8.05
C VAL A 26 -4.85 -2.84 8.51
N PHE A 27 -4.22 -1.66 8.52
CA PHE A 27 -4.90 -0.41 8.89
C PHE A 27 -6.00 -0.01 7.91
N ARG A 28 -5.88 -0.39 6.63
CA ARG A 28 -6.91 -0.14 5.63
C ARG A 28 -8.09 -1.07 5.85
N GLU A 29 -7.85 -2.34 6.16
CA GLU A 29 -8.91 -3.27 6.51
C GLU A 29 -9.63 -2.87 7.79
N MET A 30 -8.88 -2.46 8.81
CA MET A 30 -9.44 -1.94 10.06
C MET A 30 -10.42 -0.80 9.79
N ARG A 31 -10.02 0.21 9.01
CA ARG A 31 -10.90 1.33 8.62
C ARG A 31 -12.13 0.91 7.81
N LEU A 32 -12.00 -0.09 6.94
CA LEU A 32 -13.14 -0.61 6.17
C LEU A 32 -14.11 -1.42 7.03
N ARG A 33 -13.66 -1.94 8.18
CA ARG A 33 -14.48 -2.73 9.12
C ARG A 33 -15.03 -1.91 10.28
N GLU A 34 -14.55 -0.68 10.50
CA GLU A 34 -15.00 0.21 11.58
C GLU A 34 -16.52 0.47 11.53
N ALA A 35 -17.10 0.53 10.34
CA ALA A 35 -18.53 0.73 10.14
C ALA A 35 -19.07 -0.19 9.04
N PHE A 36 -20.37 -0.50 9.11
CA PHE A 36 -21.04 -1.27 8.07
C PHE A 36 -21.12 -0.46 6.76
N GLU A 37 -20.50 -0.99 5.70
CA GLU A 37 -20.62 -0.44 4.35
C GLU A 37 -21.78 -1.13 3.61
N LYS A 38 -22.77 -0.35 3.16
CA LYS A 38 -23.88 -0.86 2.34
C LYS A 38 -23.33 -1.57 1.08
N PRO A 39 -23.96 -2.66 0.61
CA PRO A 39 -23.45 -3.45 -0.51
C PRO A 39 -23.33 -2.65 -1.83
N SER A 40 -24.20 -1.66 -2.06
CA SER A 40 -24.11 -0.76 -3.22
C SER A 40 -22.86 0.13 -3.18
N ILE A 41 -22.54 0.66 -2.01
CA ILE A 41 -21.35 1.51 -1.78
C ILE A 41 -20.09 0.65 -1.92
N LYS A 42 -20.09 -0.56 -1.33
CA LYS A 42 -18.99 -1.52 -1.46
C LYS A 42 -18.68 -1.83 -2.93
N LYS A 43 -19.70 -2.14 -3.75
CA LYS A 43 -19.53 -2.37 -5.20
C LYS A 43 -18.94 -1.16 -5.92
N ALA A 44 -19.42 0.05 -5.61
CA ALA A 44 -18.92 1.28 -6.22
C ALA A 44 -17.44 1.53 -5.85
N ARG A 45 -17.07 1.33 -4.58
CA ARG A 45 -15.69 1.46 -4.09
C ARG A 45 -14.77 0.44 -4.75
N GLU A 46 -15.17 -0.84 -4.80
CA GLU A 46 -14.39 -1.90 -5.44
C GLU A 46 -14.14 -1.60 -6.93
N LYS A 47 -15.15 -1.10 -7.65
CA LYS A 47 -15.01 -0.66 -9.05
C LYS A 47 -14.01 0.50 -9.18
N ALA A 48 -14.11 1.51 -8.32
CA ALA A 48 -13.17 2.63 -8.31
C ALA A 48 -11.73 2.18 -8.00
N GLU A 49 -11.55 1.27 -7.05
CA GLU A 49 -10.25 0.68 -6.72
C GLU A 49 -9.68 -0.17 -7.85
N ALA A 50 -10.52 -0.91 -8.59
CA ALA A 50 -10.11 -1.67 -9.77
C ALA A 50 -9.61 -0.75 -10.89
N ILE A 51 -10.33 0.33 -11.17
CA ILE A 51 -9.91 1.36 -12.14
C ILE A 51 -8.58 1.99 -11.69
N GLY A 52 -8.45 2.33 -10.41
CA GLY A 52 -7.20 2.85 -9.84
C GLY A 52 -6.03 1.87 -9.99
N ARG A 53 -6.26 0.57 -9.78
CA ARG A 53 -5.26 -0.49 -10.00
C ARG A 53 -4.86 -0.60 -11.47
N GLN A 54 -5.81 -0.59 -12.39
CA GLN A 54 -5.55 -0.62 -13.83
C GLN A 54 -4.72 0.59 -14.29
N ARG A 55 -5.11 1.81 -13.88
CA ARG A 55 -4.34 3.03 -14.18
C ARG A 55 -2.92 2.97 -13.64
N LYS A 56 -2.74 2.45 -12.42
CA LYS A 56 -1.42 2.26 -11.81
C LYS A 56 -0.58 1.24 -12.58
N LEU A 57 -1.19 0.15 -13.06
CA LEU A 57 -0.50 -0.87 -13.86
C LEU A 57 -0.07 -0.31 -15.21
N ALA A 58 -0.97 0.35 -15.94
CA ALA A 58 -0.67 1.01 -17.21
C ALA A 58 0.46 2.04 -17.05
N ARG A 59 0.43 2.87 -16.00
CA ARG A 59 1.52 3.80 -15.70
C ARG A 59 2.86 3.10 -15.47
N LYS A 60 2.87 1.97 -14.76
CA LYS A 60 4.09 1.17 -14.52
C LYS A 60 4.61 0.54 -15.82
N GLN A 61 3.72 0.08 -16.68
CA GLN A 61 4.08 -0.47 -17.98
C GLN A 61 4.73 0.59 -18.87
N MET A 62 4.10 1.75 -18.99
CA MET A 62 4.61 2.88 -19.78
C MET A 62 5.96 3.40 -19.25
N GLN A 63 6.16 3.38 -17.93
CA GLN A 63 7.46 3.67 -17.31
C GLN A 63 8.54 2.63 -17.64
N ARG A 64 8.16 1.35 -17.77
CA ARG A 64 9.08 0.27 -18.17
C ARG A 64 9.45 0.38 -19.64
N GLU A 65 8.50 0.75 -20.49
CA GLU A 65 8.67 0.95 -21.92
C GLU A 65 9.40 2.27 -22.28
N GLY A 66 9.77 3.08 -21.27
CA GLY A 66 10.51 4.33 -21.48
C GLY A 66 9.65 5.51 -21.97
N LEU A 67 8.35 5.29 -22.18
CA LEU A 67 7.38 6.29 -22.63
C LEU A 67 7.07 7.37 -21.57
N LEU A 68 7.37 7.10 -20.30
CA LEU A 68 7.26 8.08 -19.21
C LEU A 68 8.56 8.21 -18.43
N PRO A 69 8.96 9.44 -18.04
CA PRO A 69 10.10 9.65 -17.18
C PRO A 69 9.86 8.93 -15.84
N THR A 70 10.79 8.06 -15.47
CA THR A 70 10.86 7.54 -14.11
C THR A 70 11.45 8.63 -13.22
N LYS A 71 10.92 8.80 -12.01
CA LYS A 71 11.58 9.71 -11.05
C LYS A 71 12.96 9.14 -10.76
N PRO A 72 14.03 9.96 -10.76
CA PRO A 72 15.35 9.48 -10.38
C PRO A 72 15.26 8.83 -9.00
N ARG A 73 15.97 7.72 -8.81
CA ARG A 73 16.14 7.12 -7.49
C ARG A 73 16.68 8.24 -6.60
N LYS A 74 15.95 8.60 -5.54
CA LYS A 74 16.54 9.43 -4.49
C LYS A 74 17.61 8.56 -3.85
N ASP A 75 18.84 8.73 -4.27
CA ASP A 75 19.99 8.22 -3.54
C ASP A 75 19.88 8.78 -2.13
N LYS A 76 19.92 7.89 -1.15
CA LYS A 76 19.86 8.25 0.26
C LYS A 76 21.26 8.57 0.75
#